data_AF-A0A0G2B5U4-F1
#
_entry.id   AF-A0A0G2B5U4-F1
#
_cell.length_a   1.000
_cell.length_b   1.000
_cell.length_c   1.000
_cell.angle_alpha   90.00
_cell.angle_beta   90.00
_cell.angle_gamma   90.00
#
_symmetry.space_group_name_H-M   'P 1'
#
loop_
_entity.id
_entity.type
_entity.pdbx_description
1 polymer ?
#
loop_
_entity_poly.entity_id
_entity_poly.type
_entity_poly.pdbx_seq_one_letter_code
_entity_poly.pdbx_strand_id
1 'polypeptide(L)'
;MEQPYSPVQSRPIAISQSTEAQVYGLFAVAMALTVLGVFIGMQYAPVLLTTGLHFFFLFAELGLIFTAGLWMNKSPLNYLLFGLFPLISGFTITPYILSVLTGYANGGSILLNALSATGFMAAFPSLQTSQFELMLSGVGVVIFALFMAYDLQRIEHLGKMGAHPMMLALSLYLDIFNLFLYILRFMIALSGDRR
;
A
#
# COMPACT_ATOMS: atom_id res chain seq x y z
N MET A 1 48.54 9.08 26.48
CA MET A 1 48.12 7.91 25.68
C MET A 1 46.74 8.25 25.14
N GLU A 2 46.67 8.89 23.98
CA GLU A 2 45.40 9.26 23.35
C GLU A 2 44.94 8.06 22.51
N GLN A 3 43.75 7.53 22.82
CA GLN A 3 43.19 6.43 22.04
C GLN A 3 42.71 6.98 20.69
N PRO A 4 43.04 6.33 19.55
CA PRO A 4 42.58 6.78 18.25
C PRO A 4 41.06 6.67 18.18
N TYR A 5 40.38 7.79 17.94
CA TYR A 5 38.95 7.81 17.64
C TYR A 5 38.73 7.01 16.35
N SER A 6 38.16 5.82 16.45
CA SER A 6 37.71 5.05 15.28
C SER A 6 36.36 5.61 14.85
N PRO A 7 36.25 6.32 13.72
CA PRO A 7 34.95 6.78 13.27
C PRO A 7 34.07 5.55 13.02
N VAL A 8 32.94 5.46 13.71
CA VAL A 8 31.90 4.47 13.43
C VAL A 8 31.40 4.77 12.02
N GLN A 9 31.98 4.09 11.03
CA GLN A 9 31.61 4.23 9.65
C GLN A 9 30.28 3.51 9.47
N SER A 10 29.18 4.25 9.68
CA SER A 10 27.82 3.83 9.35
C SER A 10 27.72 3.71 7.83
N ARG A 11 28.29 2.63 7.29
CA ARG A 11 28.24 2.31 5.87
C ARG A 11 26.75 2.06 5.57
N PRO A 12 26.07 2.91 4.78
CA PRO A 12 24.73 2.58 4.33
C PRO A 12 24.83 1.23 3.64
N ILE A 13 24.03 0.26 4.07
CA ILE A 13 24.02 -1.08 3.48
C ILE A 13 23.51 -0.91 2.04
N ALA A 14 24.43 -0.77 1.10
CA ALA A 14 24.10 -0.70 -0.32
C ALA A 14 23.50 -2.05 -0.70
N ILE A 15 22.21 -2.07 -0.99
CA ILE A 15 21.52 -3.25 -1.51
C ILE A 15 22.21 -3.64 -2.83
N SER A 16 22.59 -4.91 -2.98
CA SER A 16 23.20 -5.36 -4.23
C SER A 16 22.18 -5.20 -5.37
N GLN A 17 22.64 -4.84 -6.56
CA GLN A 17 21.76 -4.64 -7.74
C GLN A 17 20.84 -5.86 -8.01
N SER A 18 21.30 -7.07 -7.66
CA SER A 18 20.51 -8.29 -7.78
C SER A 18 19.38 -8.39 -6.76
N THR A 19 19.59 -7.95 -5.52
CA THR A 19 18.54 -7.89 -4.50
C THR A 19 17.49 -6.84 -4.86
N GLU A 20 17.90 -5.68 -5.37
CA GLU A 20 16.97 -4.64 -5.83
C GLU A 20 16.08 -5.13 -6.98
N ALA A 21 16.66 -5.76 -8.01
CA ALA A 21 15.91 -6.35 -9.12
C ALA A 21 14.92 -7.43 -8.65
N GLN A 22 15.31 -8.25 -7.66
CA GLN A 22 14.43 -9.25 -7.06
C GLN A 22 13.26 -8.60 -6.31
N VAL A 23 13.50 -7.53 -5.56
CA VAL A 23 12.46 -6.78 -4.85
C VAL A 23 11.44 -6.22 -5.84
N TYR A 24 11.88 -5.59 -6.93
CA TYR A 24 10.97 -5.07 -7.96
C TYR A 24 10.24 -6.18 -8.71
N GLY A 25 10.90 -7.31 -8.99
CA GLY A 25 10.26 -8.48 -9.60
C GLY A 25 9.15 -9.06 -8.71
N LEU A 26 9.43 -9.21 -7.42
CA LEU A 26 8.43 -9.65 -6.44
C LEU A 26 7.30 -8.62 -6.29
N PHE A 27 7.61 -7.34 -6.22
CA PHE A 27 6.60 -6.28 -6.20
C PHE A 27 5.66 -6.37 -7.43
N ALA A 28 6.19 -6.58 -8.63
CA ALA A 28 5.38 -6.74 -9.83
C ALA A 28 4.44 -7.96 -9.74
N VAL A 29 4.90 -9.07 -9.15
CA VAL A 29 4.05 -10.24 -8.89
C VAL A 29 2.92 -9.90 -7.91
N ALA A 30 3.20 -9.18 -6.83
CA ALA A 30 2.18 -8.74 -5.87
C ALA A 30 1.13 -7.83 -6.53
N MET A 31 1.55 -6.92 -7.41
CA MET A 31 0.63 -6.08 -8.19
C MET A 31 -0.26 -6.91 -9.12
N ALA A 32 0.29 -7.90 -9.83
CA ALA A 32 -0.48 -8.80 -10.68
C ALA A 32 -1.50 -9.63 -9.87
N LEU A 33 -1.11 -10.12 -8.69
CA LEU A 33 -2.01 -10.80 -7.78
C LEU A 33 -3.14 -9.89 -7.27
N THR A 34 -2.85 -8.60 -7.05
CA THR A 34 -3.87 -7.62 -6.67
C THR A 34 -4.88 -7.42 -7.79
N VAL A 35 -4.41 -7.27 -9.03
CA VAL A 35 -5.29 -7.18 -10.20
C VAL A 35 -6.15 -8.43 -10.34
N LEU A 36 -5.57 -9.62 -10.13
CA LEU A 36 -6.31 -10.88 -10.11
C LEU A 36 -7.37 -10.89 -9.00
N GLY A 37 -7.04 -10.40 -7.80
CA GLY A 37 -7.95 -10.27 -6.67
C GLY A 37 -9.14 -9.37 -6.99
N VAL A 38 -8.88 -8.20 -7.61
CA VAL A 38 -9.91 -7.29 -8.09
C VAL A 38 -10.78 -7.97 -9.13
N PHE A 39 -10.17 -8.66 -10.10
CA PHE A 39 -10.91 -9.37 -11.15
C PHE A 39 -11.83 -10.44 -10.56
N ILE A 40 -11.36 -11.22 -9.58
CA ILE A 40 -12.18 -12.20 -8.85
C ILE A 40 -13.29 -11.49 -8.10
N GLY A 41 -12.99 -10.44 -7.34
CA GLY A 41 -13.98 -9.67 -6.59
C GLY A 41 -15.10 -9.13 -7.48
N MET A 42 -14.76 -8.68 -8.69
CA MET A 42 -15.74 -8.18 -9.66
C MET A 42 -16.75 -9.24 -10.09
N GLN A 43 -16.36 -10.53 -10.12
CA GLN A 43 -17.29 -11.63 -10.41
C GLN A 43 -18.35 -11.79 -9.31
N TYR A 44 -18.05 -11.37 -8.08
CA TYR A 44 -18.94 -11.42 -6.92
C TYR A 44 -19.58 -10.06 -6.60
N ALA A 45 -19.49 -9.08 -7.52
CA ALA A 45 -19.97 -7.72 -7.32
C ALA A 45 -21.41 -7.61 -6.80
N PRO A 46 -22.42 -8.35 -7.33
CA PRO A 46 -23.78 -8.27 -6.82
C PRO A 46 -23.90 -8.69 -5.35
N VAL A 47 -23.16 -9.72 -4.95
CA VAL A 47 -23.13 -10.22 -3.57
C VAL A 47 -22.45 -9.20 -2.67
N LEU A 48 -21.29 -8.67 -3.07
CA LEU A 48 -20.51 -7.69 -2.31
C LEU A 48 -21.29 -6.40 -1.99
N LEU A 49 -22.09 -5.91 -2.94
CA LEU A 49 -22.84 -4.66 -2.78
C LEU A 49 -24.15 -4.84 -2.01
N THR A 50 -24.85 -5.96 -2.18
CA THR A 50 -26.21 -6.16 -1.61
C THR A 50 -26.21 -6.68 -0.17
N THR A 51 -25.21 -7.46 0.22
CA THR A 51 -25.19 -8.18 1.51
C THR A 51 -24.71 -7.34 2.70
N GLY A 52 -24.33 -6.08 2.48
CA GLY A 52 -23.69 -5.26 3.53
C GLY A 52 -22.22 -5.62 3.79
N LEU A 53 -21.68 -6.61 3.09
CA LEU A 53 -20.30 -7.09 3.28
C LEU A 53 -19.23 -6.01 3.02
N HIS A 54 -19.56 -4.92 2.33
CA HIS A 54 -18.66 -3.78 2.15
C HIS A 54 -18.18 -3.17 3.49
N PHE A 55 -19.03 -3.11 4.52
CA PHE A 55 -18.60 -2.65 5.85
C PHE A 55 -17.66 -3.66 6.51
N PHE A 56 -17.95 -4.95 6.35
CA PHE A 56 -17.05 -6.02 6.82
C PHE A 56 -15.68 -5.93 6.14
N PHE A 57 -15.63 -5.69 4.82
CA PHE A 57 -14.37 -5.52 4.10
C PHE A 57 -13.59 -4.28 4.54
N LEU A 58 -14.25 -3.19 4.91
CA LEU A 58 -13.57 -2.02 5.48
C LEU A 58 -12.84 -2.37 6.80
N PHE A 59 -13.50 -3.09 7.70
CA PHE A 59 -12.86 -3.54 8.95
C PHE A 59 -11.81 -4.63 8.71
N ALA A 60 -12.07 -5.53 7.76
CA ALA A 60 -11.11 -6.56 7.36
C ALA A 60 -9.85 -5.91 6.79
N GLU A 61 -9.98 -4.85 5.99
CA GLU A 61 -8.85 -4.11 5.42
C GLU A 61 -8.05 -3.38 6.48
N LEU A 62 -8.71 -2.71 7.45
CA LEU A 62 -8.02 -2.13 8.60
C LEU A 62 -7.28 -3.19 9.42
N GLY A 63 -7.90 -4.35 9.64
CA GLY A 63 -7.26 -5.49 10.31
C GLY A 63 -6.09 -6.04 9.51
N LEU A 64 -6.20 -6.09 8.19
CA LEU A 64 -5.20 -6.63 7.28
C LEU A 64 -3.99 -5.69 7.20
N ILE A 65 -4.19 -4.36 7.16
CA ILE A 65 -3.12 -3.36 7.29
C ILE A 65 -2.43 -3.46 8.67
N PHE A 66 -3.21 -3.52 9.76
CA PHE A 66 -2.68 -3.62 11.13
C PHE A 66 -1.85 -4.90 11.37
N THR A 67 -2.30 -6.03 10.81
CA THR A 67 -1.66 -7.34 11.03
C THR A 67 -0.53 -7.63 10.07
N ALA A 68 -0.52 -7.02 8.87
CA ALA A 68 0.47 -7.29 7.82
C ALA A 68 1.92 -7.22 8.35
N GLY A 69 2.27 -6.10 8.97
CA GLY A 69 3.64 -5.95 9.42
C GLY A 69 3.96 -6.74 10.70
N LEU A 70 2.99 -7.28 11.44
CA LEU A 70 3.28 -8.16 12.59
C LEU A 70 3.79 -9.53 12.14
N TRP A 71 3.32 -10.01 10.98
CA TRP A 71 3.50 -11.40 10.57
C TRP A 71 4.56 -11.55 9.46
N MET A 72 4.85 -10.45 8.77
CA MET A 72 5.80 -10.35 7.66
C MET A 72 7.27 -10.66 8.01
N ASN A 73 7.64 -10.58 9.29
CA ASN A 73 9.00 -10.87 9.75
C ASN A 73 9.24 -12.35 10.10
N LYS A 74 8.21 -13.21 10.05
CA LYS A 74 8.32 -14.60 10.43
C LYS A 74 8.32 -15.51 9.20
N SER A 75 9.38 -16.30 9.04
CA SER A 75 9.42 -17.40 8.06
C SER A 75 8.78 -18.66 8.68
N PRO A 76 7.97 -19.45 7.94
CA PRO A 76 7.62 -19.34 6.51
C PRO A 76 6.37 -18.48 6.23
N LEU A 77 5.82 -17.81 7.24
CA LEU A 77 4.55 -17.07 7.12
C LEU A 77 4.65 -15.92 6.10
N ASN A 78 5.82 -15.32 5.93
CA ASN A 78 6.09 -14.29 4.93
C ASN A 78 5.79 -14.72 3.48
N TYR A 79 6.06 -15.98 3.10
CA TYR A 79 5.78 -16.50 1.75
C TYR A 79 4.28 -16.64 1.51
N LEU A 80 3.56 -17.15 2.52
CA LEU A 80 2.11 -17.27 2.48
C LEU A 80 1.45 -15.91 2.38
N LEU A 81 1.93 -14.95 3.19
CA LEU A 81 1.47 -13.57 3.13
C LEU A 81 1.75 -12.96 1.77
N PHE A 82 2.96 -13.07 1.24
CA PHE A 82 3.28 -12.51 -0.07
C PHE A 82 2.36 -13.05 -1.19
N GLY A 83 1.93 -14.32 -1.14
CA GLY A 83 1.01 -14.90 -2.13
C GLY A 83 -0.46 -14.55 -1.91
N LEU A 84 -0.96 -14.65 -0.68
CA LEU A 84 -2.39 -14.47 -0.39
C LEU A 84 -2.76 -13.00 -0.15
N PHE A 85 -1.86 -12.24 0.47
CA PHE A 85 -2.15 -10.88 0.89
C PHE A 85 -2.55 -9.97 -0.27
N PRO A 86 -1.77 -9.89 -1.38
CA PRO A 86 -2.15 -9.02 -2.49
C PRO A 86 -3.45 -9.47 -3.18
N LEU A 87 -3.69 -10.78 -3.24
CA LEU A 87 -4.91 -11.34 -3.81
C LEU A 87 -6.14 -10.97 -2.97
N ILE A 88 -6.04 -11.15 -1.65
CA ILE A 88 -7.13 -10.85 -0.71
C ILE A 88 -7.39 -9.34 -0.68
N SER A 89 -6.37 -8.49 -0.61
CA SER A 89 -6.54 -7.04 -0.65
C SER A 89 -7.17 -6.55 -1.97
N GLY A 90 -6.78 -7.14 -3.11
CA GLY A 90 -7.44 -6.89 -4.39
C GLY A 90 -8.93 -7.26 -4.36
N PHE A 91 -9.28 -8.37 -3.71
CA PHE A 91 -10.67 -8.74 -3.51
C PHE A 91 -11.41 -7.75 -2.59
N THR A 92 -10.80 -7.35 -1.46
CA THR A 92 -11.44 -6.47 -0.45
C THR A 92 -11.65 -5.04 -0.93
N ILE A 93 -10.79 -4.52 -1.82
CA ILE A 93 -10.93 -3.18 -2.38
C ILE A 93 -11.99 -3.09 -3.48
N THR A 94 -12.39 -4.21 -4.08
CA THR A 94 -13.42 -4.27 -5.13
C THR A 94 -14.71 -3.51 -4.81
N PRO A 95 -15.39 -3.71 -3.66
CA PRO A 95 -16.60 -2.96 -3.32
C PRO A 95 -16.35 -1.44 -3.27
N TYR A 96 -15.16 -1.00 -2.86
CA TYR A 96 -14.79 0.41 -2.88
C TYR A 96 -14.66 0.93 -4.32
N ILE A 97 -13.95 0.21 -5.19
CA ILE A 97 -13.85 0.53 -6.63
C ILE A 97 -15.24 0.63 -7.27
N LEU A 98 -16.11 -0.35 -6.99
CA LEU A 98 -17.49 -0.35 -7.49
C LEU A 98 -18.30 0.83 -6.97
N SER A 99 -18.18 1.18 -5.69
CA SER A 99 -18.86 2.35 -5.12
C SER A 99 -18.45 3.65 -5.81
N VAL A 100 -17.20 3.75 -6.26
CA VAL A 100 -16.71 4.91 -7.02
C VAL A 100 -17.29 4.92 -8.44
N LEU A 101 -17.27 3.77 -9.12
CA LEU A 101 -17.79 3.63 -10.49
C LEU A 101 -19.30 3.90 -10.59
N THR A 102 -20.07 3.46 -9.60
CA THR A 102 -21.52 3.59 -9.60
C THR A 102 -21.99 4.90 -8.98
N GLY A 103 -21.35 5.33 -7.89
CA GLY A 103 -21.75 6.50 -7.10
C GLY A 103 -21.33 7.86 -7.66
N TYR A 104 -20.39 7.90 -8.61
CA TYR A 104 -19.89 9.16 -9.18
C TYR A 104 -20.04 9.20 -10.69
N ALA A 105 -20.43 10.37 -11.23
CA ALA A 105 -20.56 10.62 -12.66
C ALA A 105 -19.27 10.36 -13.42
N ASN A 106 -18.16 10.73 -12.79
CA ASN A 106 -16.79 10.63 -13.28
C ASN A 106 -15.99 9.51 -12.57
N GLY A 107 -16.65 8.50 -12.00
CA GLY A 107 -15.98 7.45 -11.22
C GLY A 107 -14.85 6.73 -11.97
N GLY A 108 -15.02 6.48 -13.28
CA GLY A 108 -13.99 5.84 -14.10
C GLY A 108 -12.72 6.69 -14.25
N SER A 109 -12.85 8.00 -14.47
CA SER A 109 -11.69 8.89 -14.59
C SER A 109 -11.02 9.14 -13.25
N ILE A 110 -11.78 9.18 -12.15
CA ILE A 110 -11.24 9.22 -10.79
C ILE A 110 -10.30 8.03 -10.54
N LEU A 111 -10.74 6.82 -10.85
CA LEU A 111 -9.94 5.61 -10.63
C LEU A 111 -8.69 5.56 -11.51
N LEU A 112 -8.83 5.90 -12.80
CA LEU A 112 -7.68 5.94 -13.71
C LEU A 112 -6.65 6.99 -13.28
N ASN A 113 -7.10 8.19 -12.94
CA ASN A 113 -6.22 9.25 -12.48
C ASN A 113 -5.50 8.85 -11.17
N ALA A 114 -6.21 8.19 -10.25
CA ALA A 114 -5.62 7.75 -8.98
C ALA A 114 -4.56 6.68 -9.20
N LEU A 115 -4.84 5.71 -10.08
CA LEU A 115 -3.90 4.66 -10.45
C LEU A 115 -2.66 5.24 -11.14
N SER A 116 -2.84 6.15 -12.11
CA SER A 116 -1.73 6.81 -12.81
C SER A 116 -0.86 7.64 -11.87
N ALA A 117 -1.47 8.42 -10.99
CA ALA A 117 -0.73 9.21 -9.99
C ALA A 117 0.03 8.30 -9.01
N THR A 118 -0.56 7.20 -8.57
CA THR A 118 0.12 6.21 -7.72
C THR A 118 1.31 5.58 -8.44
N GLY A 119 1.13 5.14 -9.69
CA GLY A 119 2.21 4.55 -10.48
C GLY A 119 3.35 5.53 -10.72
N PHE A 120 3.03 6.80 -10.95
CA PHE A 120 4.04 7.86 -11.04
C PHE A 120 4.81 8.02 -9.73
N MET A 121 4.14 8.09 -8.58
CA MET A 121 4.81 8.22 -7.28
C MET A 121 5.60 6.96 -6.87
N ALA A 122 5.16 5.78 -7.29
CA ALA A 122 5.89 4.53 -7.11
C ALA A 122 7.21 4.53 -7.89
N ALA A 123 7.22 5.11 -9.09
CA ALA A 123 8.40 5.24 -9.93
C ALA A 123 9.39 6.31 -9.43
N PHE A 124 8.91 7.28 -8.63
CA PHE A 124 9.73 8.39 -8.12
C PHE A 124 9.66 8.53 -6.58
N PRO A 125 10.34 7.64 -5.82
CA PRO A 125 10.30 7.64 -4.35
C PRO A 125 10.77 8.94 -3.69
N SER A 126 11.63 9.72 -4.36
CA SER A 126 12.12 11.02 -3.86
C SER A 126 11.04 12.08 -3.70
N LEU A 127 9.87 11.90 -4.34
CA LEU A 127 8.74 12.84 -4.27
C LEU A 127 7.74 12.49 -3.16
N GLN A 128 7.91 11.36 -2.46
CA GLN A 128 6.96 10.88 -1.45
C GLN A 128 7.06 11.66 -0.13
N THR A 129 8.23 12.19 0.22
CA THR A 129 8.47 12.92 1.48
C THR A 129 7.71 14.24 1.60
N SER A 130 7.38 14.90 0.49
CA SER A 130 6.82 16.26 0.48
C SER A 130 5.28 16.30 0.36
N GLN A 131 4.65 15.21 -0.06
CA GLN A 131 3.21 15.18 -0.37
C GLN A 131 2.32 14.77 0.82
N PHE A 132 2.94 14.16 1.84
CA PHE A 132 2.26 13.73 3.06
C PHE A 132 1.67 14.91 3.87
N GLU A 133 2.32 16.06 3.83
CA GLU A 133 1.91 17.27 4.56
C GLU A 133 0.75 18.04 3.87
N LEU A 134 0.67 18.00 2.54
CA LEU A 134 -0.36 18.71 1.77
C LEU A 134 -1.71 17.98 1.75
N MET A 135 -1.71 16.67 1.92
CA MET A 135 -2.91 15.84 1.87
C MET A 135 -3.73 15.88 3.18
N LEU A 136 -3.21 16.49 4.25
CA LEU A 136 -3.77 16.57 5.61
C LEU A 136 -5.03 17.45 5.78
N SER A 137 -5.66 17.96 4.70
CA SER A 137 -6.70 18.99 4.80
C SER A 137 -8.15 18.51 5.04
N GLY A 138 -8.36 17.28 5.54
CA GLY A 138 -9.70 16.81 5.91
C GLY A 138 -9.70 15.85 7.10
N VAL A 139 -10.69 15.94 8.00
CA VAL A 139 -10.75 15.19 9.28
C VAL A 139 -10.60 13.66 9.10
N GLY A 140 -11.20 13.08 8.05
CA GLY A 140 -11.03 11.66 7.73
C GLY A 140 -9.65 11.32 7.14
N VAL A 141 -9.05 12.25 6.39
CA VAL A 141 -7.68 12.13 5.86
C VAL A 141 -6.65 12.27 6.96
N VAL A 142 -6.90 13.09 7.98
CA VAL A 142 -6.06 13.23 9.17
C VAL A 142 -5.98 11.90 9.94
N ILE A 143 -7.09 11.20 10.18
CA ILE A 143 -7.08 9.91 10.91
C ILE A 143 -6.26 8.85 10.15
N PHE A 144 -6.48 8.74 8.84
CA PHE A 144 -5.71 7.81 8.01
C PHE A 144 -4.24 8.23 7.90
N ALA A 145 -3.95 9.51 7.68
CA ALA A 145 -2.57 10.02 7.64
C ALA A 145 -1.84 9.76 8.96
N LEU A 146 -2.50 9.88 10.12
CA LEU A 146 -1.92 9.49 11.40
C LEU A 146 -1.61 7.99 11.47
N PHE A 147 -2.48 7.13 10.93
CA PHE A 147 -2.20 5.70 10.79
C PHE A 147 -1.03 5.41 9.83
N MET A 148 -0.92 6.10 8.69
CA MET A 148 0.22 5.93 7.77
C MET A 148 1.54 6.46 8.36
N ALA A 149 1.51 7.58 9.09
CA ALA A 149 2.72 8.14 9.72
C ALA A 149 3.29 7.16 10.74
N TYR A 150 2.40 6.49 11.49
CA TYR A 150 2.79 5.42 12.41
C TYR A 150 3.38 4.21 11.67
N ASP A 151 2.81 3.82 10.52
CA ASP A 151 3.32 2.71 9.70
C ASP A 151 4.69 3.04 9.08
N LEU A 152 4.89 4.28 8.63
CA LEU A 152 6.14 4.75 8.02
C LEU A 152 7.31 4.75 9.03
N GLN A 153 7.07 5.18 10.27
CA GLN A 153 8.06 5.13 11.34
C GLN A 153 8.44 3.69 11.72
N ARG A 154 7.48 2.76 11.60
CA ARG A 154 7.70 1.34 11.86
C ARG A 154 8.55 0.68 10.76
N ILE A 155 8.32 1.03 9.50
CA ILE A 155 9.09 0.53 8.34
C ILE A 155 10.55 1.00 8.39
N GLU A 156 10.80 2.27 8.72
CA GLU A 156 12.17 2.79 8.86
C GLU A 156 12.96 2.07 9.97
N HIS A 157 12.27 1.65 11.02
CA HIS A 157 12.88 0.88 12.10
C HIS A 157 13.20 -0.57 11.67
N LEU A 158 12.38 -1.17 10.79
CA LEU A 158 12.55 -2.52 10.25
C LEU A 158 13.61 -2.61 9.15
N GLY A 159 13.75 -1.59 8.31
CA GLY A 159 14.76 -1.52 7.24
C GLY A 159 16.22 -1.55 7.76
N LYS A 160 16.45 -1.10 9.00
CA LYS A 160 17.78 -1.07 9.65
C LYS A 160 18.32 -2.46 10.03
N MET A 161 17.56 -3.55 9.82
CA MET A 161 17.90 -4.91 10.27
C MET A 161 18.35 -5.90 9.17
N GLY A 162 18.56 -5.48 7.91
CA GLY A 162 19.09 -6.36 6.86
C GLY A 162 18.08 -7.38 6.31
N ALA A 163 16.89 -6.90 5.94
CA ALA A 163 15.71 -7.70 5.61
C ALA A 163 15.80 -8.48 4.27
N HIS A 164 15.10 -9.62 4.23
CA HIS A 164 14.96 -10.50 3.07
C HIS A 164 14.23 -9.81 1.88
N PRO A 165 14.55 -10.08 0.59
CA PRO A 165 13.94 -9.41 -0.56
C PRO A 165 12.40 -9.44 -0.59
N MET A 166 11.78 -10.53 -0.14
CA MET A 166 10.31 -10.62 -0.04
C MET A 166 9.71 -9.68 0.99
N MET A 167 10.42 -9.40 2.08
CA MET A 167 9.98 -8.43 3.07
C MET A 167 10.06 -7.03 2.47
N LEU A 168 11.15 -6.69 1.78
CA LEU A 168 11.25 -5.42 1.09
C LEU A 168 10.13 -5.26 0.02
N ALA A 169 9.83 -6.32 -0.73
CA ALA A 169 8.77 -6.31 -1.73
C ALA A 169 7.36 -6.19 -1.12
N LEU A 170 7.08 -6.88 -0.02
CA LEU A 170 5.78 -6.78 0.67
C LEU A 170 5.62 -5.42 1.35
N SER A 171 6.70 -4.79 1.83
CA SER A 171 6.68 -3.43 2.38
C SER A 171 6.36 -2.43 1.28
N LEU A 172 7.10 -2.51 0.17
CA LEU A 172 6.86 -1.67 -1.00
C LEU A 172 5.44 -1.85 -1.53
N TYR A 173 4.92 -3.08 -1.56
CA TYR A 173 3.54 -3.36 -1.91
C TYR A 173 2.53 -2.63 -1.00
N LEU A 174 2.71 -2.75 0.32
CA LEU A 174 1.85 -2.09 1.31
C LEU A 174 1.87 -0.57 1.16
N ASP A 175 3.05 0.01 0.97
CA ASP A 175 3.23 1.45 0.80
C ASP A 175 2.48 1.95 -0.45
N ILE A 176 2.65 1.26 -1.59
CA ILE A 176 1.98 1.60 -2.84
C ILE A 176 0.46 1.38 -2.78
N PHE A 177 0.02 0.28 -2.17
CA PHE A 177 -1.40 -0.01 -2.00
C PHE A 177 -2.09 1.05 -1.12
N ASN A 178 -1.44 1.42 -0.01
CA ASN A 178 -1.91 2.50 0.84
C ASN A 178 -1.96 3.80 0.04
N LEU A 179 -0.86 4.20 -0.60
CA LEU A 179 -0.78 5.43 -1.41
C LEU A 179 -1.91 5.52 -2.45
N PHE A 180 -2.24 4.41 -3.12
CA PHE A 180 -3.39 4.35 -4.04
C PHE A 180 -4.71 4.74 -3.36
N LEU A 181 -5.01 4.16 -2.20
CA LEU A 181 -6.22 4.48 -1.46
C LEU A 181 -6.29 5.96 -1.06
N TYR A 182 -5.17 6.55 -0.66
CA TYR A 182 -5.12 7.98 -0.31
C TYR A 182 -5.40 8.86 -1.52
N ILE A 183 -4.70 8.62 -2.63
CA ILE A 183 -4.87 9.41 -3.85
C ILE A 183 -6.31 9.25 -4.36
N LEU A 184 -6.85 8.02 -4.36
CA LEU A 184 -8.22 7.75 -4.75
C LEU A 184 -9.20 8.55 -3.88
N ARG A 185 -9.02 8.56 -2.56
CA ARG A 185 -9.89 9.30 -1.65
C ARG A 185 -9.76 10.82 -1.82
N PHE A 186 -8.55 11.31 -2.06
CA PHE A 186 -8.29 12.71 -2.38
C PHE A 186 -8.99 13.13 -3.67
N MET A 187 -8.91 12.31 -4.72
CA MET A 187 -9.58 12.57 -5.99
C MET A 187 -11.10 12.57 -5.87
N ILE A 188 -11.67 11.66 -5.08
CA ILE A 188 -13.11 11.67 -4.76
C ILE A 188 -13.49 12.96 -4.03
N ALA A 189 -12.70 13.40 -3.06
CA ALA A 189 -12.97 14.62 -2.29
C ALA A 189 -12.90 15.89 -3.15
N LEU A 190 -11.97 15.96 -4.11
CA LEU A 190 -11.78 17.13 -4.97
C LEU A 190 -12.68 17.14 -6.21
N SER A 191 -12.87 16.00 -6.84
CA SER A 191 -13.49 15.89 -8.17
C SER A 191 -14.75 15.05 -8.19
N GLY A 192 -15.16 14.48 -7.06
CA GLY A 192 -16.32 13.60 -7.00
C GLY A 192 -17.61 14.34 -7.30
N ASP A 193 -18.20 14.07 -8.46
CA ASP A 193 -19.54 14.51 -8.81
C ASP A 193 -20.54 13.38 -8.51
N ARG A 194 -21.22 13.47 -7.37
CA ARG A 194 -22.11 12.40 -6.88
C ARG A 194 -23.36 12.31 -7.75
N ARG A 195 -23.71 11.07 -8.14
CA ARG A 195 -24.97 10.76 -8.85
C ARG A 195 -26.15 10.62 -7.89
#